data_AF-A0A954Z8R7-F1
#
_entry.id   AF-A0A954Z8R7-F1
#
_cell.length_a   1.000
_cell.length_b   1.000
_cell.length_c   1.000
_cell.angle_alpha   90.00
_cell.angle_beta   90.00
_cell.angle_gamma   90.00
#
_symmetry.space_group_name_H-M   'P 1'
#
loop_
_entity.id
_entity.type
_entity.pdbx_description
1 polymer ?
#
loop_
_entity_poly.entity_id
_entity_poly.type
_entity_poly.pdbx_seq_one_letter_code
_entity_poly.pdbx_strand_id
1 'polypeptide(L)'
;GEGNGRLTHYVVNEAGQCQESGRDQQHAQLGLGCLAEACEVAWSQGIDLYGDQENRLLRGFEYTAKYLSGDDVPFVPMIDVTGKYRHERISDVGRGRIRPVFEMVRAHYAVRKGLATPAVERVLNRSRPEGVAQGADHPGFGTLLFYQGTRGDASLERDD
;
A
#
# COMPACT_ATOMS: atom_id res chain seq x y z
N GLY A 1 -15.74 11.56 -6.99
CA GLY A 1 -15.60 12.94 -6.49
C GLY A 1 -14.51 13.65 -7.26
N GLU A 2 -14.50 14.98 -7.21
CA GLU A 2 -13.57 15.82 -7.98
C GLU A 2 -12.20 15.99 -7.30
N GLY A 3 -12.11 15.78 -5.98
CA GLY A 3 -10.89 15.94 -5.21
C GLY A 3 -9.97 14.71 -5.17
N ASN A 4 -8.87 14.83 -4.41
CA ASN A 4 -7.83 13.79 -4.26
C ASN A 4 -8.26 12.57 -3.45
N GLY A 5 -9.45 12.58 -2.85
CA GLY A 5 -10.04 11.41 -2.19
C GLY A 5 -10.51 10.32 -3.17
N ARG A 6 -10.44 10.56 -4.49
CA ARG A 6 -10.76 9.58 -5.53
C ARG A 6 -9.53 8.73 -5.86
N LEU A 7 -9.70 7.42 -5.99
CA LEU A 7 -8.63 6.46 -6.33
C LEU A 7 -7.77 6.91 -7.53
N THR A 8 -8.38 7.32 -8.64
CA THR A 8 -7.64 7.73 -9.84
C THR A 8 -6.98 9.11 -9.75
N HIS A 9 -7.32 9.92 -8.75
CA HIS A 9 -6.64 11.19 -8.47
C HIS A 9 -5.53 10.99 -7.42
N TYR A 10 -5.63 9.95 -6.60
CA TYR A 10 -4.58 9.59 -5.66
C TYR A 10 -3.49 8.73 -6.32
N VAL A 11 -3.85 7.66 -7.03
CA VAL A 11 -2.93 6.87 -7.87
C VAL A 11 -3.07 7.37 -9.31
N VAL A 12 -2.24 8.35 -9.67
CA VAL A 12 -2.46 9.27 -10.80
C VAL A 12 -2.18 8.67 -12.17
N ASN A 13 -1.43 7.56 -12.24
CA ASN A 13 -1.08 6.92 -13.50
C ASN A 13 -1.00 5.38 -13.37
N GLU A 14 -0.86 4.72 -14.51
CA GLU A 14 -0.81 3.25 -14.58
C GLU A 14 0.45 2.64 -13.98
N ALA A 15 1.52 3.43 -13.86
CA ALA A 15 2.73 2.97 -13.16
C ALA A 15 2.50 2.80 -11.65
N GLY A 16 1.46 3.44 -11.08
CA GLY A 16 1.15 3.39 -9.65
C GLY A 16 1.67 4.61 -8.87
N GLN A 17 2.11 5.67 -9.55
CA GLN A 17 2.55 6.89 -8.87
C GLN A 17 1.40 7.46 -8.02
N CYS A 18 1.71 7.76 -6.76
CA CYS A 18 0.77 8.43 -5.87
C CYS A 18 0.94 9.95 -6.00
N GLN A 19 -0.14 10.70 -5.81
CA GLN A 19 -0.10 12.17 -5.85
C GLN A 19 0.82 12.75 -4.77
N GLU A 20 0.99 12.05 -3.65
CA GLU A 20 1.91 12.42 -2.57
C GLU A 20 3.35 11.89 -2.77
N SER A 21 3.65 11.11 -3.82
CA SER A 21 4.98 10.50 -4.03
C SER A 21 6.12 11.53 -4.10
N GLY A 22 5.82 12.74 -4.57
CA GLY A 22 6.79 13.84 -4.65
C GLY A 22 6.99 14.62 -3.34
N ARG A 23 6.12 14.42 -2.34
CA ARG A 23 6.18 15.11 -1.04
C ARG A 23 7.11 14.36 -0.09
N ASP A 24 6.68 13.19 0.36
CA ASP A 24 7.45 12.24 1.15
C ASP A 24 6.76 10.88 1.19
N GLN A 25 7.51 9.85 1.58
CA GLN A 25 7.00 8.49 1.55
C GLN A 25 6.00 8.19 2.67
N GLN A 26 6.00 8.96 3.77
CA GLN A 26 5.03 8.76 4.84
C GLN A 26 3.62 9.21 4.42
N HIS A 27 3.50 10.31 3.68
CA HIS A 27 2.21 10.79 3.15
C HIS A 27 1.68 9.91 2.02
N ALA A 28 2.55 9.40 1.15
CA ALA A 28 2.16 8.42 0.13
C ALA A 28 1.57 7.15 0.78
N GLN A 29 2.25 6.63 1.81
CA GLN A 29 1.75 5.47 2.57
C GLN A 29 0.47 5.78 3.35
N LEU A 30 0.33 7.01 3.89
CA LEU A 30 -0.87 7.44 4.60
C LEU A 30 -2.11 7.33 3.72
N GLY A 31 -2.14 8.01 2.57
CA GLY A 31 -3.35 8.03 1.76
C GLY A 31 -3.64 6.68 1.10
N LEU A 32 -2.61 5.91 0.72
CA LEU A 32 -2.79 4.53 0.28
C LEU A 32 -3.43 3.66 1.37
N GLY A 33 -2.95 3.77 2.61
CA GLY A 33 -3.52 3.06 3.75
C GLY A 33 -4.98 3.43 3.98
N CYS A 34 -5.32 4.73 4.00
CA CYS A 34 -6.71 5.18 4.18
C CYS A 34 -7.64 4.70 3.06
N LEU A 35 -7.17 4.68 1.81
CA LEU A 35 -7.92 4.12 0.69
C LEU A 35 -8.16 2.61 0.88
N ALA A 36 -7.15 1.88 1.35
CA ALA A 36 -7.29 0.45 1.63
C ALA A 36 -8.27 0.18 2.79
N GLU A 37 -8.24 0.99 3.85
CA GLU A 37 -9.22 0.90 4.96
C GLU A 37 -10.65 1.14 4.46
N ALA A 38 -10.85 2.16 3.61
CA ALA A 38 -12.14 2.41 2.98
C ALA A 38 -12.60 1.22 2.10
N CYS A 39 -11.66 0.59 1.37
CA CYS A 39 -11.95 -0.61 0.60
C CYS A 39 -12.31 -1.81 1.50
N GLU A 40 -11.65 -1.97 2.66
CA GLU A 40 -11.95 -3.05 3.60
C GLU A 40 -13.30 -2.87 4.30
N VAL A 41 -13.68 -1.62 4.62
CA VAL A 41 -15.03 -1.29 5.11
C VAL A 41 -16.08 -1.67 4.07
N ALA A 42 -15.88 -1.28 2.81
CA ALA A 42 -16.79 -1.62 1.72
C ALA A 42 -16.87 -3.13 1.46
N TRP A 43 -15.71 -3.81 1.50
CA TRP A 43 -15.62 -5.25 1.32
C TRP A 43 -16.41 -6.01 2.40
N SER A 44 -16.36 -5.53 3.65
CA SER A 44 -17.13 -6.09 4.76
C SER A 44 -18.65 -5.94 4.58
N GLN A 45 -19.09 -5.10 3.64
CA GLN A 45 -20.49 -4.91 3.22
C GLN A 45 -20.81 -5.58 1.88
N GLY A 46 -19.90 -6.40 1.34
CA GLY A 46 -20.06 -7.10 0.06
C GLY A 46 -19.80 -6.22 -1.17
N ILE A 47 -19.19 -5.05 -1.01
CA ILE A 47 -18.87 -4.13 -2.11
C ILE A 47 -17.37 -4.23 -2.44
N ASP A 48 -17.04 -4.61 -3.67
CA ASP A 48 -15.65 -4.74 -4.13
C ASP A 48 -15.08 -3.42 -4.68
N LEU A 49 -14.56 -2.58 -3.78
CA LEU A 49 -13.82 -1.38 -4.18
C LEU A 49 -12.33 -1.63 -4.45
N TYR A 50 -11.76 -2.73 -3.95
CA TYR A 50 -10.38 -3.11 -4.26
C TYR A 50 -10.21 -3.40 -5.76
N GLY A 51 -11.21 -4.03 -6.39
CA GLY A 51 -11.21 -4.30 -7.82
C GLY A 51 -11.34 -3.07 -8.74
N ASP A 52 -11.62 -1.89 -8.20
CA ASP A 52 -11.88 -0.69 -9.02
C ASP A 52 -10.67 -0.30 -9.88
N GLN A 53 -10.95 0.15 -11.11
CA GLN A 53 -9.95 0.57 -12.10
C GLN A 53 -8.83 -0.47 -12.30
N GLU A 54 -9.21 -1.74 -12.48
CA GLU A 54 -8.28 -2.85 -12.70
C GLU A 54 -7.25 -3.03 -11.56
N ASN A 55 -7.73 -2.97 -10.31
CA ASN A 55 -6.92 -3.02 -9.10
C ASN A 55 -5.92 -1.84 -9.02
N ARG A 56 -6.35 -0.62 -9.37
CA ARG A 56 -5.47 0.57 -9.36
C ARG A 56 -4.84 0.81 -7.99
N LEU A 57 -5.54 0.46 -6.91
CA LEU A 57 -5.00 0.57 -5.56
C LEU A 57 -3.79 -0.38 -5.36
N LEU A 58 -3.86 -1.63 -5.86
CA LEU A 58 -2.72 -2.55 -5.82
C LEU A 58 -1.50 -1.98 -6.57
N ARG A 59 -1.72 -1.35 -7.75
CA ARG A 59 -0.63 -0.70 -8.51
C ARG A 59 0.07 0.37 -7.67
N GLY A 60 -0.69 1.18 -6.92
CA GLY A 60 -0.15 2.18 -5.99
C GLY A 60 0.70 1.59 -4.87
N PHE A 61 0.24 0.50 -4.25
CA PHE A 61 0.98 -0.23 -3.22
C PHE A 61 2.25 -0.87 -3.75
N GLU A 62 2.20 -1.55 -4.90
CA GLU A 62 3.37 -2.16 -5.55
C GLU A 62 4.43 -1.10 -5.93
N TYR A 63 4.01 0.01 -6.52
CA TYR A 63 4.90 1.14 -6.85
C TYR A 63 5.61 1.68 -5.60
N THR A 64 4.84 1.96 -4.56
CA THR A 64 5.36 2.52 -3.30
C THR A 64 6.30 1.52 -2.62
N ALA A 65 5.93 0.23 -2.59
CA ALA A 65 6.74 -0.81 -1.98
C ALA A 65 8.07 -1.05 -2.71
N LYS A 66 8.10 -0.96 -4.05
CA LYS A 66 9.35 -0.98 -4.83
C LYS A 66 10.27 0.16 -4.40
N TYR A 67 9.75 1.38 -4.38
CA TYR A 67 10.56 2.55 -4.03
C TYR A 67 11.08 2.51 -2.58
N LEU A 68 10.24 2.08 -1.63
CA LEU A 68 10.64 1.85 -0.23
C LEU A 68 11.69 0.73 -0.10
N SER A 69 11.73 -0.21 -1.04
CA SER A 69 12.71 -1.28 -1.08
C SER A 69 14.07 -0.87 -1.64
N GLY A 70 14.19 0.38 -2.12
CA GLY A 70 15.41 0.90 -2.74
C GLY A 70 15.43 0.80 -4.26
N ASP A 71 14.38 0.25 -4.87
CA ASP A 71 14.25 0.22 -6.34
C ASP A 71 13.98 1.64 -6.88
N ASP A 72 14.39 1.90 -8.11
CA ASP A 72 13.96 3.09 -8.85
C ASP A 72 12.58 2.86 -9.48
N VAL A 73 11.79 3.92 -9.55
CA VAL A 73 10.43 3.89 -10.11
C VAL A 73 10.22 5.11 -11.03
N PRO A 74 9.44 4.99 -12.10
CA PRO A 74 9.19 6.09 -13.01
C PRO A 74 8.35 7.17 -12.32
N PHE A 75 8.80 8.42 -12.36
CA PHE A 75 8.05 9.55 -11.82
C PHE A 75 7.75 10.57 -12.91
N VAL A 76 6.48 10.93 -13.05
CA VAL A 76 6.01 12.01 -13.92
C VAL A 76 5.87 13.28 -13.06
N PRO A 77 6.58 14.38 -13.41
CA PRO A 77 6.42 15.65 -12.74
C PRO A 77 4.97 16.07 -12.64
N MET A 78 4.58 16.55 -11.47
CA MET A 78 3.19 16.88 -11.21
C MET A 78 3.05 18.13 -10.37
N ILE A 79 1.90 18.76 -10.49
CA ILE A 79 1.45 19.86 -9.65
C ILE A 79 0.25 19.34 -8.88
N ASP A 80 0.21 19.64 -7.58
CA ASP A 80 -0.94 19.32 -6.77
C ASP A 80 -2.20 20.07 -7.24
N VAL A 81 -3.36 19.66 -6.73
CA VAL A 81 -4.65 20.26 -7.12
C VAL A 81 -4.79 21.73 -6.73
N THR A 82 -4.00 22.21 -5.76
CA THR A 82 -4.00 23.63 -5.39
C THR A 82 -3.18 24.50 -6.35
N GLY A 83 -2.37 23.88 -7.22
CA GLY A 83 -1.45 24.59 -8.12
C GLY A 83 -0.19 25.11 -7.43
N LYS A 84 -0.03 24.89 -6.12
CA LYS A 84 1.02 25.49 -5.29
C LYS A 84 2.26 24.62 -5.21
N TYR A 85 2.07 23.31 -5.10
CA TYR A 85 3.16 22.36 -4.86
C TYR A 85 3.49 21.62 -6.15
N ARG A 86 4.66 21.94 -6.71
CA ARG A 86 5.22 21.27 -7.88
C ARG A 86 6.27 20.26 -7.42
N HIS A 87 6.12 19.02 -7.84
CA HIS A 87 7.07 17.96 -7.61
C HIS A 87 7.70 17.54 -8.93
N GLU A 88 9.01 17.70 -9.07
CA GLU A 88 9.75 17.36 -10.29
C GLU A 88 10.33 15.94 -10.26
N ARG A 89 10.47 15.38 -9.06
CA ARG A 89 10.97 14.02 -8.81
C ARG A 89 10.25 13.40 -7.63
N ILE A 90 10.32 12.07 -7.54
CA ILE A 90 9.92 11.33 -6.35
C ILE A 90 10.80 11.76 -5.15
N SER A 91 10.22 11.81 -3.96
CA SER A 91 10.92 12.28 -2.75
C SER A 91 11.64 11.15 -2.05
N ASP A 92 12.93 11.32 -1.74
CA ASP A 92 13.69 10.41 -0.88
C ASP A 92 13.35 10.58 0.62
N VAL A 93 12.58 11.61 0.98
CA VAL A 93 12.19 11.85 2.38
C VAL A 93 11.36 10.66 2.87
N GLY A 94 11.90 9.97 3.87
CA GLY A 94 11.28 8.78 4.45
C GLY A 94 11.38 7.51 3.62
N ARG A 95 12.20 7.49 2.55
CA ARG A 95 12.48 6.26 1.80
C ARG A 95 13.01 5.17 2.75
N GLY A 96 12.49 3.95 2.59
CA GLY A 96 12.80 2.82 3.46
C GLY A 96 12.06 2.79 4.79
N ARG A 97 11.30 3.83 5.17
CA ARG A 97 10.46 3.81 6.37
C ARG A 97 9.10 3.19 6.04
N ILE A 98 8.91 1.94 6.45
CA ILE A 98 7.71 1.15 6.17
C ILE A 98 6.66 1.43 7.26
N ARG A 99 5.49 1.93 6.86
CA ARG A 99 4.30 2.06 7.71
C ARG A 99 3.49 0.76 7.71
N PRO A 100 2.73 0.48 8.78
CA PRO A 100 1.98 -0.77 8.93
C PRO A 100 0.66 -0.76 8.15
N VAL A 101 0.74 -0.67 6.83
CA VAL A 101 -0.41 -0.56 5.91
C VAL A 101 -0.45 -1.67 4.85
N PHE A 102 0.61 -2.47 4.77
CA PHE A 102 0.80 -3.42 3.67
C PHE A 102 0.10 -4.77 3.89
N GLU A 103 -0.11 -5.18 5.15
CA GLU A 103 -0.66 -6.51 5.46
C GLU A 103 -2.11 -6.66 4.96
N MET A 104 -2.96 -5.66 5.22
CA MET A 104 -4.37 -5.70 4.81
C MET A 104 -4.52 -5.84 3.29
N VAL A 105 -3.69 -5.10 2.53
CA VAL A 105 -3.69 -5.14 1.08
C VAL A 105 -3.19 -6.47 0.55
N ARG A 106 -2.12 -7.03 1.14
CA ARG A 106 -1.68 -8.39 0.82
C ARG A 106 -2.79 -9.41 1.09
N ALA A 107 -3.44 -9.35 2.24
CA ALA A 107 -4.51 -10.27 2.59
C ALA A 107 -5.65 -10.23 1.57
N HIS A 108 -6.05 -9.04 1.11
CA HIS A 108 -7.05 -8.93 0.04
C HIS A 108 -6.53 -9.48 -1.29
N TYR A 109 -5.46 -8.90 -1.85
CA TYR A 109 -5.07 -9.21 -3.22
C TYR A 109 -4.39 -10.56 -3.37
N ALA A 110 -3.44 -10.90 -2.50
CA ALA A 110 -2.73 -12.18 -2.59
C ALA A 110 -3.60 -13.35 -2.12
N VAL A 111 -4.27 -13.21 -0.97
CA VAL A 111 -4.97 -14.35 -0.36
C VAL A 111 -6.40 -14.48 -0.86
N ARG A 112 -7.21 -13.42 -0.81
CA ARG A 112 -8.62 -13.50 -1.26
C ARG A 112 -8.75 -13.54 -2.78
N LYS A 113 -7.90 -12.82 -3.53
CA LYS A 113 -7.98 -12.73 -5.00
C LYS A 113 -6.94 -13.56 -5.76
N GLY A 114 -5.92 -14.13 -5.09
CA GLY A 114 -4.89 -14.94 -5.74
C GLY A 114 -3.97 -14.15 -6.68
N LEU A 115 -3.86 -12.83 -6.51
CA LEU A 115 -3.04 -11.96 -7.34
C LEU A 115 -1.61 -11.84 -6.79
N ALA A 116 -0.63 -11.64 -7.68
CA ALA A 116 0.74 -11.44 -7.27
C ALA A 116 0.93 -10.06 -6.62
N THR A 117 1.60 -10.03 -5.46
CA THR A 117 1.95 -8.80 -4.74
C THR A 117 3.44 -8.78 -4.36
N PRO A 118 4.37 -8.92 -5.33
CA PRO A 118 5.77 -9.20 -5.05
C PRO A 118 6.50 -8.08 -4.28
N ALA A 119 6.25 -6.80 -4.60
CA ALA A 119 6.91 -5.72 -3.87
C ALA A 119 6.30 -5.54 -2.48
N VAL A 120 4.99 -5.72 -2.35
CA VAL A 120 4.30 -5.70 -1.05
C VAL A 120 4.84 -6.81 -0.14
N GLU A 121 5.03 -8.02 -0.65
CA GLU A 121 5.64 -9.12 0.12
C GLU A 121 7.07 -8.77 0.53
N ARG A 122 7.84 -8.11 -0.35
CA ARG A 122 9.22 -7.70 -0.05
C ARG A 122 9.31 -6.75 1.15
N VAL A 123 8.40 -5.76 1.23
CA VAL A 123 8.38 -4.84 2.37
C VAL A 123 7.90 -5.54 3.64
N LEU A 124 6.88 -6.40 3.54
CA LEU A 124 6.36 -7.15 4.68
C LEU A 124 7.39 -8.12 5.27
N ASN A 125 8.21 -8.77 4.44
CA ASN A 125 9.30 -9.63 4.90
C ASN A 125 10.36 -8.86 5.71
N ARG A 126 10.43 -7.53 5.59
CA ARG A 126 11.36 -6.68 6.34
C ARG A 126 10.73 -6.00 7.55
N SER A 127 9.40 -5.84 7.56
CA SER A 127 8.68 -5.07 8.58
C SER A 127 7.86 -5.91 9.55
N ARG A 128 7.62 -7.19 9.25
CA ARG A 128 6.91 -8.11 10.14
C ARG A 128 7.78 -8.62 11.31
N PRO A 129 7.17 -8.97 12.44
CA PRO A 129 5.80 -8.60 12.82
C PRO A 129 5.71 -7.10 13.14
N GLU A 130 4.62 -6.46 12.73
CA GLU A 130 4.36 -5.06 13.03
C GLU A 130 3.95 -4.87 14.51
N GLY A 131 4.41 -3.78 15.14
CA GLY A 131 3.98 -3.36 16.47
C GLY A 131 3.02 -2.16 16.45
N VAL A 132 2.91 -1.45 17.58
CA VAL A 132 2.19 -0.18 17.69
C VAL A 132 2.80 0.83 16.71
N ALA A 133 1.97 1.44 15.87
CA ALA A 133 2.43 2.52 15.01
C ALA A 133 2.64 3.81 15.82
N GLN A 134 3.79 4.45 15.68
CA GLN A 134 4.10 5.75 16.30
C GLN A 134 4.16 6.83 15.22
N GLY A 135 3.35 7.88 15.34
CA GLY A 135 3.31 8.97 14.35
C GLY A 135 2.70 8.56 12.99
N ALA A 136 1.74 7.64 13.00
CA ALA A 136 0.92 7.26 11.87
C ALA A 136 -0.56 7.23 12.28
N ASP A 137 -1.46 7.45 11.32
CA ASP A 137 -2.91 7.42 11.57
C ASP A 137 -3.44 5.97 11.62
N HIS A 138 -2.69 5.02 11.07
CA HIS A 138 -2.94 3.58 11.16
C HIS A 138 -2.54 3.07 12.55
N PRO A 139 -3.35 2.24 13.22
CA PRO A 139 -3.05 1.76 14.57
C PRO A 139 -1.83 0.81 14.65
N GLY A 140 -1.45 0.22 13.52
CA GLY A 140 -0.47 -0.87 13.45
C GLY A 140 -1.12 -2.24 13.62
N PHE A 141 -0.30 -3.24 13.95
CA PHE A 141 -0.72 -4.63 14.16
C PHE A 141 -1.37 -5.31 12.94
N GLY A 142 -1.05 -4.86 11.72
CA GLY A 142 -1.57 -5.48 10.51
C GLY A 142 -1.26 -6.98 10.50
N THR A 143 -0.03 -7.36 10.87
CA THR A 143 0.37 -8.77 10.99
C THR A 143 -0.55 -9.59 11.89
N LEU A 144 -0.99 -9.05 13.04
CA LEU A 144 -1.90 -9.78 13.92
C LEU A 144 -3.30 -9.95 13.30
N LEU A 145 -3.78 -8.91 12.61
CA LEU A 145 -5.17 -8.83 12.15
C LEU A 145 -5.41 -9.49 10.78
N PHE A 146 -4.38 -9.49 9.92
CA PHE A 146 -4.52 -9.83 8.51
C PHE A 146 -3.54 -10.90 8.03
N TYR A 147 -2.52 -11.27 8.82
CA TYR A 147 -1.60 -12.33 8.40
C TYR A 147 -2.32 -13.67 8.32
N GLN A 148 -2.47 -14.15 7.09
CA GLN A 148 -3.00 -15.47 6.78
C GLN A 148 -1.83 -16.26 6.20
N GLY A 149 -0.98 -16.83 7.07
CA GLY A 149 0.25 -17.51 6.69
C GLY A 149 0.10 -18.42 5.47
N THR A 150 1.18 -18.61 4.71
CA THR A 150 1.14 -19.54 3.59
C THR A 150 0.90 -20.94 4.13
N ARG A 151 -0.05 -21.66 3.55
CA ARG A 151 -0.46 -23.03 3.93
C ARG A 151 0.66 -24.09 3.77
N GLY A 152 1.92 -23.66 3.57
CA GLY A 152 3.11 -24.50 3.39
C GLY A 152 4.00 -24.65 4.64
N ASP A 153 3.77 -23.88 5.71
CA ASP A 153 4.57 -23.97 6.95
C ASP A 153 3.94 -24.88 8.03
N ALA A 154 2.78 -25.48 7.76
CA ALA A 154 2.07 -26.33 8.72
C ALA A 154 2.34 -27.84 8.56
N SER A 155 3.35 -28.24 7.78
CA SER A 155 3.67 -29.65 7.51
C SER A 155 5.00 -30.14 8.12
N LEU A 156 5.50 -29.50 9.18
CA LEU A 156 6.62 -30.04 9.93
C LEU A 156 6.19 -30.35 11.37
N GLU A 157 6.29 -31.65 11.67
CA GLU A 157 6.39 -32.28 12.99
C GLU A 157 5.13 -32.27 13.87
N ARG A 158 4.24 -33.23 13.58
CA ARG A 158 3.79 -34.12 14.65
C ARG A 158 4.46 -35.46 14.42
N ASP A 159 5.61 -35.63 15.06
CA ASP A 159 6.15 -36.95 15.29
C ASP A 159 5.45 -37.49 16.55
N ASP A 160 4.81 -38.64 16.38
CA ASP A 160 4.22 -39.47 17.44
C ASP A 160 5.31 -40.19 18.24
#